data_AF-A0A938SAJ5-F1
#
_entry.id   AF-A0A938SAJ5-F1
#
_cell.length_a   1.000
_cell.length_b   1.000
_cell.length_c   1.000
_cell.angle_alpha   90.00
_cell.angle_beta   90.00
_cell.angle_gamma   90.00
#
_symmetry.space_group_name_H-M   'P 1'
#
loop_
_entity.id
_entity.type
_entity.pdbx_description
1 polymer ?
#
loop_
_entity_poly.entity_id
_entity_poly.type
_entity_poly.pdbx_seq_one_letter_code
_entity_poly.pdbx_strand_id
1 'polypeptide(L)'
;MAHGSARIESPEVIQQFRNHFVDFDRVCRQAVSEAQGDIQNTSEWLQREQLFYWKRELRKRDEAFQKARLEYERARRETLHSGRSTAVDAKVAFEKARRLKEEAETKLQAVKKWTVLLEHSAHEFIGPCLALSTQLGALTPRALARLDKMVQSLEAYLRDMAASAPKE
;
A
#
# COMPACT_ATOMS: atom_id res chain seq x y z
N MET A 1 21.87 -51.23 -30.80
CA MET A 1 21.50 -50.55 -29.54
C MET A 1 20.19 -49.82 -29.82
N ALA A 2 19.11 -50.26 -29.19
CA ALA A 2 17.80 -49.63 -29.37
C ALA A 2 17.78 -48.32 -28.59
N HIS A 3 17.78 -47.18 -29.29
CA HIS A 3 17.53 -45.89 -28.67
C HIS A 3 16.07 -45.89 -28.19
N GLY A 4 15.88 -45.92 -26.87
CA GLY A 4 14.55 -45.81 -26.27
C GLY A 4 13.89 -44.53 -26.75
N SER A 5 12.78 -44.65 -27.47
CA SER A 5 11.99 -43.52 -27.95
C SER A 5 11.53 -42.71 -26.75
N ALA A 6 12.08 -41.51 -26.58
CA ALA A 6 11.51 -40.55 -25.64
C ALA A 6 10.12 -40.17 -26.15
N ARG A 7 9.05 -40.67 -25.51
CA ARG A 7 7.69 -40.18 -25.74
C ARG A 7 7.63 -38.74 -25.25
N ILE A 8 7.88 -37.80 -26.15
CA ILE A 8 7.74 -36.37 -25.91
C ILE A 8 6.30 -36.04 -26.32
N GLU A 9 5.43 -35.86 -25.32
CA GLU A 9 3.99 -35.83 -25.57
C GLU A 9 3.46 -34.47 -26.08
N SER A 10 4.20 -33.36 -26.00
CA SER A 10 3.85 -32.07 -26.65
C SER A 10 4.82 -30.93 -26.27
N PRO A 11 5.58 -30.34 -27.22
CA PRO A 11 6.30 -29.07 -27.01
C PRO A 11 5.37 -27.91 -26.60
N GLU A 12 4.11 -27.96 -27.03
CA GLU A 12 3.10 -26.94 -26.76
C GLU A 12 2.82 -26.78 -25.26
N VAL A 13 2.90 -27.85 -24.46
CA VAL A 13 2.75 -27.78 -22.99
C VAL A 13 3.83 -26.90 -22.37
N ILE A 14 5.08 -27.02 -22.83
CA ILE A 14 6.19 -26.20 -22.33
C ILE A 14 5.99 -24.74 -22.75
N GLN A 15 5.53 -24.51 -23.98
CA GLN A 15 5.21 -23.17 -24.47
C GLN A 15 4.07 -22.51 -23.67
N GLN A 16 3.02 -23.28 -23.34
CA GLN A 16 1.92 -22.80 -22.50
C GLN A 16 2.42 -22.46 -21.09
N PHE A 17 3.21 -23.33 -20.47
CA PHE A 17 3.81 -23.06 -19.17
C PHE A 17 4.68 -21.80 -19.19
N ARG A 18 5.50 -21.62 -20.24
CA ARG A 18 6.30 -20.41 -20.43
C ARG A 18 5.43 -19.16 -20.45
N ASN A 19 4.32 -19.17 -21.21
CA ASN A 19 3.41 -18.03 -21.29
C ASN A 19 2.78 -17.73 -19.92
N HIS A 20 2.29 -18.74 -19.21
CA HIS A 20 1.77 -18.58 -17.85
C HIS A 20 2.83 -18.06 -16.87
N PHE A 21 4.09 -18.47 -17.03
CA PHE A 21 5.18 -18.00 -16.19
C PHE A 21 5.52 -16.52 -16.46
N VAL A 22 5.43 -16.05 -17.71
CA VAL A 22 5.55 -14.62 -18.04
C VAL A 22 4.43 -13.82 -17.38
N ASP A 23 3.18 -14.30 -17.46
CA ASP A 23 2.05 -13.64 -16.81
C ASP A 23 2.19 -13.61 -15.29
N PHE A 24 2.63 -14.72 -14.69
CA PHE A 24 2.93 -14.79 -13.26
C PHE A 24 3.99 -13.76 -12.85
N ASP A 25 5.13 -13.68 -13.54
CA ASP A 25 6.18 -12.70 -13.24
C ASP A 25 5.66 -11.26 -13.33
N ARG A 26 4.88 -10.95 -14.38
CA ARG A 26 4.24 -9.65 -14.56
C ARG A 26 3.33 -9.30 -13.39
N VAL A 27 2.42 -10.21 -13.02
CA VAL A 27 1.47 -10.00 -11.92
C VAL A 27 2.19 -9.82 -10.59
N CYS A 28 3.20 -10.64 -10.29
CA CYS A 28 3.96 -10.53 -9.05
C CYS A 28 4.74 -9.21 -8.97
N ARG A 29 5.42 -8.79 -10.04
CA ARG A 29 6.14 -7.51 -10.06
C ARG A 29 5.20 -6.33 -9.88
N GLN A 30 4.07 -6.34 -10.57
CA GLN A 30 3.06 -5.31 -10.46
C GLN A 30 2.54 -5.21 -9.03
N ALA A 31 2.11 -6.33 -8.43
CA ALA A 31 1.58 -6.35 -7.07
C ALA A 31 2.60 -5.87 -6.03
N VAL A 32 3.87 -6.28 -6.16
CA VAL A 32 4.94 -5.81 -5.26
C VAL A 32 5.17 -4.31 -5.41
N SER A 33 5.23 -3.80 -6.65
CA SER A 33 5.45 -2.38 -6.91
C SER A 33 4.29 -1.52 -6.41
N GLU A 34 3.05 -1.96 -6.62
CA GLU A 34 1.85 -1.26 -6.13
C GLU A 34 1.83 -1.19 -4.61
N ALA A 35 2.06 -2.32 -3.93
CA ALA A 35 2.09 -2.37 -2.47
C ALA A 35 3.19 -1.47 -1.88
N GLN A 36 4.37 -1.43 -2.50
CA GLN A 36 5.45 -0.52 -2.10
C GLN A 36 5.07 0.95 -2.29
N GLY A 37 4.45 1.28 -3.43
CA GLY A 37 3.96 2.63 -3.72
C GLY A 37 2.92 3.09 -2.71
N ASP A 38 1.93 2.25 -2.40
CA ASP A 38 0.86 2.57 -1.46
C ASP A 38 1.39 2.81 -0.04
N ILE A 39 2.32 1.97 0.42
CA ILE A 39 2.99 2.14 1.71
C ILE A 39 3.76 3.46 1.76
N GLN A 40 4.56 3.75 0.72
CA GLN A 40 5.35 4.96 0.66
C GLN A 40 4.47 6.21 0.64
N ASN A 41 3.46 6.25 -0.24
CA ASN A 41 2.53 7.36 -0.38
C ASN A 41 1.77 7.61 0.92
N THR A 42 1.27 6.56 1.56
CA THR A 42 0.52 6.67 2.82
C THR A 42 1.42 7.15 3.97
N SER A 43 2.66 6.65 4.03
CA SER A 43 3.64 7.07 5.03
C SER A 43 3.98 8.56 4.88
N GLU A 44 4.26 9.01 3.65
CA GLU A 44 4.53 10.41 3.36
C GLU A 44 3.34 11.31 3.70
N TRP A 45 2.13 10.90 3.30
CA TRP A 45 0.90 11.62 3.62
C TRP A 45 0.69 11.77 5.14
N LEU A 46 0.92 10.70 5.92
CA LEU A 46 0.81 10.75 7.38
C LEU A 46 1.86 11.69 8.00
N GLN A 47 3.13 11.53 7.60
CA GLN A 47 4.26 12.23 8.23
C GLN A 47 4.36 13.71 7.82
N ARG A 48 4.18 14.00 6.53
CA ARG A 48 4.45 15.33 5.94
C ARG A 48 3.20 16.19 5.89
N GLU A 49 2.04 15.59 5.59
CA GLU A 49 0.80 16.34 5.40
C GLU A 49 -0.07 16.33 6.65
N GLN A 50 -0.53 15.14 7.08
CA GLN A 50 -1.51 15.03 8.16
C GLN A 50 -0.95 15.50 9.50
N LEU A 51 0.28 15.10 9.85
CA LEU A 51 0.89 15.52 11.11
C LEU A 51 1.02 17.05 11.19
N PHE A 52 1.41 17.70 10.09
CA PHE A 52 1.50 19.16 10.03
C PHE A 52 0.12 19.81 10.09
N TYR A 53 -0.83 19.31 9.30
CA TYR A 53 -2.20 19.80 9.25
C TYR A 53 -2.86 19.78 10.63
N TRP A 54 -2.86 18.64 11.31
CA TRP A 54 -3.52 18.50 12.61
C TRP A 54 -2.80 19.25 13.74
N LYS A 55 -1.47 19.42 13.67
CA LYS A 55 -0.75 20.32 14.60
C LYS A 55 -1.20 21.77 14.44
N ARG A 56 -1.33 22.24 13.20
CA ARG A 56 -1.80 23.60 12.89
C ARG A 56 -3.25 23.79 13.33
N GLU A 57 -4.09 22.83 13.00
CA GLU A 57 -5.52 22.88 13.31
C GLU A 57 -5.78 22.82 14.82
N LEU A 58 -5.01 22.02 15.57
CA LEU A 58 -5.08 21.98 17.02
C LEU A 58 -4.73 23.35 17.64
N ARG A 59 -3.67 24.02 17.17
CA ARG A 59 -3.31 25.37 17.67
C ARG A 59 -4.46 26.37 17.45
N LYS A 60 -4.99 26.42 16.23
CA LYS A 60 -6.11 27.30 15.87
C LYS A 60 -7.35 27.04 16.73
N ARG A 61 -7.69 25.77 16.94
CA ARG A 61 -8.86 25.38 17.74
C ARG A 61 -8.65 25.59 19.23
N ASP A 62 -7.42 25.46 19.73
CA ASP A 62 -7.08 25.79 21.11
C ASP A 62 -7.21 27.30 21.37
N GLU A 63 -6.71 28.16 20.47
CA GLU A 63 -6.92 29.61 20.55
C GLU A 63 -8.41 29.97 20.57
N ALA A 64 -9.22 29.36 19.70
CA ALA A 64 -10.66 29.56 19.67
C ALA A 64 -11.35 29.09 20.96
N PHE A 65 -10.91 27.96 21.52
CA PHE A 65 -11.39 27.44 22.80
C PHE A 65 -11.07 28.39 23.96
N GLN A 66 -9.83 28.90 24.05
CA GLN A 66 -9.46 29.84 25.10
C GLN A 66 -10.26 31.15 24.97
N LYS A 67 -10.46 31.66 23.76
CA LYS A 67 -11.29 32.84 23.52
C LYS A 67 -12.73 32.63 23.98
N ALA A 68 -13.37 31.55 23.53
CA ALA A 68 -14.75 31.23 23.89
C ALA A 68 -14.92 30.99 25.40
N ARG A 69 -13.89 30.40 26.04
CA ARG A 69 -13.85 30.21 27.50
C ARG A 69 -13.87 31.55 28.24
N LEU A 70 -13.01 32.50 27.86
CA LEU A 70 -12.96 33.82 28.48
C LEU A 70 -14.27 34.60 28.28
N GLU A 71 -14.86 34.52 27.08
CA GLU A 71 -16.17 35.13 26.78
C GLU A 71 -17.29 34.53 27.64
N TYR A 72 -17.32 33.21 27.80
CA TYR A 72 -18.28 32.54 28.68
C TYR A 72 -18.09 32.92 30.15
N GLU A 73 -16.85 32.95 30.65
CA GLU A 73 -16.54 33.37 32.03
C GLU A 73 -16.94 34.83 32.29
N ARG A 74 -16.81 35.71 31.28
CA ARG A 74 -17.28 37.10 31.34
C ARG A 74 -18.81 37.17 31.36
N ALA A 75 -19.50 36.56 30.39
CA ALA A 75 -20.95 36.57 30.29
C ALA A 75 -21.63 35.96 31.54
N ARG A 76 -21.03 34.90 32.09
CA ARG A 76 -21.48 34.27 33.35
C ARG A 76 -21.38 35.24 34.53
N ARG A 77 -20.30 36.02 34.67
CA ARG A 77 -20.16 37.04 35.71
C ARG A 77 -21.16 38.18 35.55
N GLU A 78 -21.36 38.66 34.32
CA GLU A 78 -22.33 39.73 34.01
C GLU A 78 -23.78 39.30 34.29
N THR A 79 -24.12 38.04 33.99
CA THR A 79 -25.45 37.46 34.28
C THR A 79 -25.70 37.42 35.80
N LEU A 80 -24.68 37.05 36.60
CA LEU A 80 -24.77 37.04 38.08
C LEU A 80 -24.97 38.44 38.68
N HIS A 81 -24.39 39.47 38.07
CA HIS A 81 -24.50 40.86 38.56
C HIS A 81 -25.76 41.60 38.08
N SER A 82 -26.22 41.34 36.85
CA SER A 82 -27.27 42.15 36.19
C SER A 82 -28.62 41.43 36.02
N GLY A 83 -28.69 40.12 36.26
CA GLY A 83 -29.89 39.31 36.07
C GLY A 83 -30.31 39.11 34.60
N ARG A 84 -29.58 39.68 33.62
CA ARG A 84 -29.85 39.48 32.18
C ARG A 84 -29.12 38.25 31.65
N SER A 85 -29.84 37.36 30.96
CA SER A 85 -29.33 36.09 30.45
C SER A 85 -28.52 36.26 29.15
N THR A 86 -27.26 36.68 29.24
CA THR A 86 -26.31 36.70 28.10
C THR A 86 -25.39 35.47 28.06
N ALA A 87 -25.43 34.60 29.09
CA ALA A 87 -24.53 33.47 29.23
C ALA A 87 -24.89 32.23 28.38
N VAL A 88 -26.10 32.13 27.85
CA VAL A 88 -26.55 30.93 27.10
C VAL A 88 -25.80 30.79 25.79
N ASP A 89 -25.75 31.84 24.97
CA ASP A 89 -25.06 31.82 23.67
C ASP A 89 -23.56 31.61 23.84
N ALA A 90 -22.95 32.28 24.81
CA ALA A 90 -21.54 32.12 25.15
C ALA A 90 -21.22 30.68 25.61
N LYS A 91 -22.12 30.04 26.37
CA LYS A 91 -21.98 28.63 26.78
C LYS A 91 -22.02 27.69 25.57
N VAL A 92 -22.96 27.90 24.64
CA VAL A 92 -23.06 27.10 23.41
C VAL A 92 -21.80 27.25 22.56
N ALA A 93 -21.29 28.46 22.40
CA ALA A 93 -20.05 28.73 21.68
C ALA A 93 -18.83 28.06 22.35
N PHE A 94 -18.74 28.12 23.67
CA PHE A 94 -17.69 27.43 24.45
C PHE A 94 -17.73 25.91 24.25
N GLU A 95 -18.88 25.28 24.41
CA GLU A 95 -19.02 23.82 24.22
C GLU A 95 -18.72 23.40 22.78
N LYS A 96 -19.10 24.21 21.78
CA LYS A 96 -18.74 23.97 20.38
C LYS A 96 -17.23 24.02 20.18
N ALA A 97 -16.56 25.06 20.68
CA ALA A 97 -15.11 25.21 20.56
C ALA A 97 -14.36 24.06 21.27
N ARG A 98 -14.86 23.64 22.43
CA ARG A 98 -14.35 22.49 23.17
C ARG A 98 -14.41 21.20 22.34
N ARG A 99 -15.57 20.86 21.78
CA ARG A 99 -15.74 19.65 20.94
C ARG A 99 -14.82 19.65 19.73
N LEU A 100 -14.69 20.80 19.07
CA LEU A 100 -13.79 20.95 17.92
C LEU A 100 -12.32 20.72 18.32
N LYS A 101 -11.89 21.26 19.47
CA LYS A 101 -10.55 21.02 20.00
C LYS A 101 -10.33 19.54 20.31
N GLU A 102 -11.24 18.89 21.02
CA GLU A 102 -11.17 17.47 21.37
C GLU A 102 -11.09 16.57 20.11
N GLU A 103 -11.83 16.91 19.06
CA GLU A 103 -11.72 16.23 17.77
C GLU A 103 -10.31 16.34 17.17
N ALA A 104 -9.74 17.55 17.14
CA ALA A 104 -8.40 17.76 16.58
C ALA A 104 -7.31 17.05 17.41
N GLU A 105 -7.44 17.01 18.74
CA GLU A 105 -6.56 16.24 19.62
C GLU A 105 -6.63 14.74 19.29
N THR A 106 -7.85 14.21 19.16
CA THR A 106 -8.10 12.80 18.83
C THR A 106 -7.51 12.45 17.45
N LYS A 107 -7.72 13.32 16.45
CA LYS A 107 -7.17 13.13 15.10
C LYS A 107 -5.65 13.19 15.10
N LEU A 108 -5.03 14.13 15.82
CA LEU A 108 -3.59 14.22 15.95
C LEU A 108 -2.98 12.98 16.62
N GLN A 109 -3.63 12.48 17.68
CA GLN A 109 -3.22 11.23 18.33
C GLN A 109 -3.34 10.03 17.38
N ALA A 110 -4.43 9.95 16.62
CA ALA A 110 -4.62 8.90 15.63
C ALA A 110 -3.52 8.94 14.55
N VAL A 111 -3.20 10.13 14.01
CA VAL A 111 -2.12 10.28 13.03
C VAL A 111 -0.79 9.80 13.60
N LYS A 112 -0.40 10.25 14.80
CA LYS A 112 0.84 9.79 15.45
C LYS A 112 0.88 8.28 15.65
N LYS A 113 -0.24 7.69 16.10
CA LYS A 113 -0.36 6.24 16.29
C LYS A 113 -0.17 5.50 14.98
N TRP A 114 -0.89 5.91 13.94
CA TRP A 114 -0.84 5.26 12.63
C TRP A 114 0.48 5.45 11.91
N THR A 115 1.18 6.58 12.10
CA THR A 115 2.54 6.77 11.59
C THR A 115 3.48 5.68 12.12
N VAL A 116 3.50 5.46 13.44
CA VAL A 116 4.38 4.45 14.06
C VAL A 116 3.97 3.03 13.66
N LEU A 117 2.67 2.73 13.68
CA LEU A 117 2.18 1.40 13.30
C LEU A 117 2.49 1.07 11.84
N LEU A 118 2.25 2.02 10.93
CA LEU A 118 2.53 1.84 9.51
C LEU A 118 4.03 1.67 9.26
N GLU A 119 4.89 2.47 9.88
CA GLU A 119 6.34 2.30 9.77
C GLU A 119 6.78 0.91 10.22
N HIS A 120 6.28 0.43 11.36
CA HIS A 120 6.62 -0.90 11.86
C HIS A 120 6.15 -2.02 10.90
N SER A 121 4.88 -2.00 10.49
CA SER A 121 4.35 -2.99 9.54
C SER A 121 5.02 -2.90 8.16
N ALA A 122 5.40 -1.71 7.71
CA ALA A 122 6.14 -1.52 6.47
C ALA A 122 7.52 -2.18 6.54
N HIS A 123 8.25 -2.04 7.65
CA HIS A 123 9.55 -2.70 7.82
C HIS A 123 9.44 -4.23 7.74
N GLU A 124 8.40 -4.82 8.32
CA GLU A 124 8.17 -6.26 8.26
C GLU A 124 7.81 -6.74 6.83
N PHE A 125 7.09 -5.91 6.07
CA PHE A 125 6.57 -6.28 4.75
C PHE A 125 7.52 -5.97 3.58
N ILE A 126 8.30 -4.89 3.68
CA ILE A 126 9.19 -4.42 2.59
C ILE A 126 10.31 -5.44 2.31
N GLY A 127 10.87 -6.07 3.35
CA GLY A 127 11.95 -7.05 3.20
C GLY A 127 11.58 -8.23 2.28
N PRO A 128 10.50 -8.98 2.57
CA PRO A 128 10.01 -10.04 1.71
C PRO A 128 9.66 -9.58 0.28
N CYS A 129 9.05 -8.40 0.13
CA CYS A 129 8.72 -7.83 -1.17
C CYS A 129 9.95 -7.55 -2.03
N LEU A 130 10.98 -6.93 -1.44
CA LEU A 130 12.26 -6.68 -2.11
C LEU A 130 12.97 -7.99 -2.47
N ALA A 131 12.95 -8.97 -1.58
CA ALA A 131 13.52 -10.30 -1.84
C ALA A 131 12.84 -10.98 -3.03
N LEU A 132 11.50 -10.99 -3.06
CA LEU A 132 10.73 -11.54 -4.17
C LEU A 132 11.00 -10.80 -5.49
N SER A 133 10.99 -9.46 -5.48
CA SER A 133 11.29 -8.65 -6.68
C SER A 133 12.70 -8.93 -7.22
N THR A 134 13.69 -9.04 -6.33
CA THR A 134 15.07 -9.39 -6.68
C THR A 134 15.16 -10.78 -7.28
N GLN A 135 14.50 -11.77 -6.65
CA GLN A 135 14.48 -13.15 -7.13
C GLN A 135 13.81 -13.26 -8.49
N LEU A 136 12.66 -12.62 -8.70
CA LEU A 136 12.00 -12.54 -10.00
C LEU A 136 12.94 -11.91 -11.03
N GLY A 137 13.62 -10.80 -10.70
CA GLY A 137 14.61 -10.15 -11.58
C GLY A 137 15.72 -11.08 -12.05
N ALA A 138 16.24 -11.94 -11.16
CA ALA A 138 17.36 -12.82 -11.45
C ALA A 138 16.94 -14.17 -12.06
N LEU A 139 15.85 -14.77 -11.58
CA LEU A 139 15.44 -16.13 -11.90
C LEU A 139 14.55 -16.20 -13.14
N THR A 140 13.64 -15.22 -13.33
CA THR A 140 12.69 -15.24 -14.44
C THR A 140 13.39 -15.31 -15.80
N PRO A 141 14.40 -14.46 -16.12
CA PRO A 141 15.08 -14.52 -17.42
C PRO A 141 15.79 -15.86 -17.65
N ARG A 142 16.37 -16.46 -16.60
CA ARG A 142 17.06 -17.75 -16.67
C ARG A 142 16.09 -18.89 -16.91
N ALA A 143 14.94 -18.87 -16.23
CA ALA A 143 13.88 -19.85 -16.40
C ALA A 143 13.30 -19.78 -17.82
N LEU A 144 12.98 -18.59 -18.31
CA LEU A 144 12.48 -18.38 -19.68
C LEU A 144 13.48 -18.87 -20.73
N ALA A 145 14.76 -18.51 -20.61
CA ALA A 145 15.79 -18.99 -21.53
C ALA A 145 15.96 -20.52 -21.51
N ARG A 146 15.76 -21.16 -20.35
CA ARG A 146 15.78 -22.62 -20.25
C ARG A 146 14.57 -23.24 -20.94
N LEU A 147 13.37 -22.69 -20.72
CA LEU A 147 12.14 -23.14 -21.38
C LEU A 147 12.25 -22.99 -22.90
N ASP A 148 12.77 -21.86 -23.38
CA ASP A 148 13.00 -21.60 -24.82
C ASP A 148 13.94 -22.65 -25.43
N LYS A 149 15.05 -22.96 -24.75
CA LYS A 149 15.98 -24.02 -25.19
C LYS A 149 15.33 -25.40 -25.21
N MET A 150 14.48 -25.70 -24.23
CA MET A 150 13.76 -26.98 -24.17
C MET A 150 12.80 -27.10 -25.36
N VAL A 151 12.00 -26.07 -25.63
CA VAL A 151 11.08 -26.03 -26.79
C VAL A 151 11.85 -26.24 -28.09
N GLN A 152 12.92 -25.46 -28.33
CA GLN A 152 13.74 -25.57 -29.54
C GLN A 152 14.33 -26.96 -29.73
N SER A 153 14.78 -27.59 -28.64
CA SER A 153 15.39 -28.93 -28.68
C SER A 153 14.36 -30.01 -29.00
N LEU A 154 13.14 -29.90 -28.47
CA LEU A 154 12.05 -30.83 -28.79
C LEU A 154 11.54 -30.64 -30.21
N GLU A 155 11.40 -29.40 -30.69
CA GLU A 155 11.02 -29.10 -32.07
C GLU A 155 12.04 -29.65 -33.08
N ALA A 156 13.33 -29.49 -32.80
CA ALA A 156 14.41 -30.06 -33.63
C ALA A 156 14.33 -31.59 -33.66
N TYR A 157 14.17 -32.23 -32.49
CA TYR A 157 14.03 -33.67 -32.40
C TYR A 157 12.82 -34.20 -33.19
N LEU A 158 11.66 -33.55 -33.06
CA LEU A 158 10.45 -33.94 -33.79
C LEU A 158 10.61 -33.75 -35.31
N ARG A 159 11.31 -32.71 -35.74
CA ARG A 159 11.62 -32.46 -37.14
C ARG A 159 12.54 -33.53 -37.72
N ASP A 160 13.60 -33.89 -37.00
CA ASP A 160 14.53 -34.94 -37.42
C ASP A 160 13.84 -36.31 -37.48
N MET A 161 12.97 -36.61 -36.50
CA MET A 161 12.16 -37.82 -36.50
C MET A 161 11.23 -37.87 -37.72
N ALA A 162 10.51 -36.78 -38.03
CA ALA A 162 9.62 -36.70 -39.18
C ALA A 162 10.38 -36.82 -40.52
N ALA A 163 11.59 -36.26 -40.61
CA ALA A 163 12.45 -36.41 -41.79
C ALA A 163 13.01 -37.82 -41.98
N SER A 164 13.16 -38.59 -40.90
CA SER A 164 13.65 -39.98 -40.92
C SER A 164 12.54 -41.03 -41.15
N ALA A 165 11.27 -40.61 -41.11
CA ALA A 165 10.15 -41.49 -41.41
C ALA A 165 10.14 -41.87 -42.91
N PRO A 166 9.93 -43.15 -43.28
CA PRO A 166 9.89 -43.56 -44.67
C PRO A 166 8.79 -42.81 -45.42
N LYS A 167 9.11 -42.26 -46.59
CA LYS A 167 8.09 -41.78 -47.54
C LYS A 167 7.45 -43.01 -48.19
N GLU A 168 6.20 -43.29 -47.86
CA GLU A 168 5.33 -44.16 -48.66
C GLU A 168 5.02 -43.53 -50.03
#